data_AF-A0A9D6Q7W0-F1
#
_entry.id   AF-A0A9D6Q7W0-F1
#
_cell.length_a   1.000
_cell.length_b   1.000
_cell.length_c   1.000
_cell.angle_alpha   90.00
_cell.angle_beta   90.00
_cell.angle_gamma   90.00
#
_symmetry.space_group_name_H-M   'P 1'
#
loop_
_entity.id
_entity.type
_entity.pdbx_description
1 polymer ?
#
loop_
_entity_poly.entity_id
_entity_poly.type
_entity_poly.pdbx_seq_one_letter_code
_entity_poly.pdbx_strand_id
1 'polypeptide(L)'
;MGDFTAAYVRRALEPRLQGHGTIEVKKSGQWGVTIVHRYVSEWNGREVSMPIAQLRANGMRMQLYWKRANGRWTAYESNAHGPFVDSLDGCLKEIDSDRWGCFWG
;
A
#
# COMPACT_ATOMS: atom_id res chain seq x y z
N MET A 1 21.36 -4.82 -4.16
CA MET A 1 21.01 -3.44 -3.76
C MET A 1 19.82 -3.55 -2.82
N GLY A 2 20.10 -3.42 -1.52
CA GLY A 2 19.21 -3.83 -0.43
C GLY A 2 17.88 -3.08 -0.41
N ASP A 3 16.91 -3.71 0.22
CA ASP A 3 15.46 -3.46 0.24
C ASP A 3 15.07 -2.15 0.97
N PHE A 4 15.74 -1.04 0.66
CA PHE A 4 15.55 0.25 1.31
C PHE A 4 14.11 0.73 1.18
N THR A 5 13.49 0.51 0.01
CA THR A 5 12.08 0.79 -0.20
C THR A 5 11.20 0.02 0.76
N ALA A 6 11.40 -1.29 0.95
CA ALA A 6 10.57 -2.05 1.88
C ALA A 6 10.78 -1.62 3.33
N ALA A 7 12.04 -1.39 3.74
CA ALA A 7 12.34 -0.90 5.09
C ALA A 7 11.68 0.46 5.36
N TYR A 8 11.70 1.36 4.37
CA TYR A 8 11.08 2.67 4.47
C TYR A 8 9.55 2.58 4.53
N VAL A 9 8.93 1.76 3.67
CA VAL A 9 7.48 1.51 3.67
C VAL A 9 7.03 0.93 5.00
N ARG A 10 7.76 -0.07 5.54
CA ARG A 10 7.48 -0.67 6.85
C ARG A 10 7.54 0.38 7.95
N ARG A 11 8.61 1.16 8.02
CA ARG A 11 8.77 2.24 9.00
C ARG A 11 7.62 3.25 8.95
N ALA A 12 7.10 3.55 7.75
CA ALA A 12 6.02 4.51 7.58
C ALA A 12 4.65 3.94 7.99
N LEU A 13 4.36 2.67 7.67
CA LEU A 13 3.00 2.10 7.75
C LEU A 13 2.79 1.10 8.89
N GLU A 14 3.83 0.42 9.39
CA GLU A 14 3.69 -0.54 10.51
C GLU A 14 3.10 0.07 11.79
N PRO A 15 3.36 1.34 12.16
CA PRO A 15 2.70 1.95 13.31
C PRO A 15 1.17 1.94 13.22
N ARG A 16 0.58 1.93 12.01
CA ARG A 16 -0.86 1.84 11.81
C ARG A 16 -1.44 0.45 12.08
N LEU A 17 -0.60 -0.58 12.06
CA LEU A 17 -1.05 -1.94 12.34
C LEU A 17 -1.40 -2.14 13.82
N GLN A 18 -0.90 -1.30 14.73
CA GLN A 18 -1.12 -1.43 16.18
C GLN A 18 -0.81 -2.85 16.73
N GLY A 19 0.13 -3.56 16.10
CA GLY A 19 0.46 -4.96 16.44
C GLY A 19 -0.35 -6.03 15.70
N HIS A 20 -1.38 -5.66 14.92
CA HIS A 20 -2.16 -6.57 14.10
C HIS A 20 -1.47 -6.86 12.76
N GLY A 21 -0.48 -7.76 12.80
CA GLY A 21 0.16 -8.29 11.61
C GLY A 21 1.43 -7.53 11.20
N THR A 22 1.78 -7.63 9.91
CA THR A 22 3.03 -7.09 9.35
C THR A 22 2.83 -6.50 7.96
N ILE A 23 3.72 -5.57 7.57
CA ILE A 23 3.78 -5.05 6.20
C ILE A 23 4.83 -5.81 5.39
N GLU A 24 4.40 -6.35 4.26
CA GLU A 24 5.25 -6.92 3.24
C GLU A 24 5.23 -6.05 1.98
N VAL A 25 6.40 -5.83 1.39
CA VAL A 25 6.52 -5.12 0.12
C VAL A 25 6.96 -6.10 -0.96
N LYS A 26 6.10 -6.32 -1.95
CA LYS A 26 6.37 -7.17 -3.10
C LYS A 26 6.72 -6.31 -4.30
N LYS A 27 7.82 -6.61 -4.99
CA LYS A 27 8.12 -5.97 -6.28
C LYS A 27 7.08 -6.42 -7.31
N SER A 28 6.47 -5.46 -7.99
CA SER A 28 5.48 -5.68 -9.04
C SER A 28 6.07 -5.19 -10.37
N GLY A 29 6.75 -6.10 -11.08
CA GLY A 29 7.45 -5.77 -12.32
C GLY A 29 8.71 -4.93 -12.10
N GLN A 30 9.20 -4.30 -13.17
CA GLN A 30 10.49 -3.60 -13.20
C GLN A 30 10.48 -2.28 -12.42
N TRP A 31 9.31 -1.65 -12.22
CA TRP A 31 9.18 -0.31 -11.65
C TRP A 31 7.97 -0.12 -10.73
N GLY A 32 7.43 -1.19 -10.17
CA GLY A 32 6.28 -1.13 -9.26
C GLY A 32 6.54 -1.85 -7.95
N VAL A 33 5.85 -1.42 -6.89
CA VAL A 33 5.83 -2.10 -5.59
C VAL A 33 4.38 -2.28 -5.13
N THR A 34 4.08 -3.43 -4.57
CA THR A 34 2.78 -3.75 -3.95
C THR A 34 2.99 -3.88 -2.46
N ILE A 35 2.21 -3.12 -1.71
CA ILE A 35 2.20 -3.12 -0.26
C ILE A 35 1.11 -4.09 0.19
N VAL A 36 1.49 -5.07 0.99
CA VAL A 36 0.63 -6.16 1.45
C VAL A 36 0.62 -6.14 2.97
N HIS A 37 -0.56 -6.10 3.57
CA HIS A 37 -0.74 -6.35 4.98
C HIS A 37 -1.02 -7.82 5.21
N ARG A 38 -0.21 -8.44 6.04
CA ARG A 38 -0.39 -9.83 6.47
C ARG A 38 -0.81 -9.86 7.92
N TYR A 39 -1.93 -10.50 8.23
CA TYR A 39 -2.41 -10.67 9.60
C TYR A 39 -3.07 -12.03 9.77
N VAL A 40 -3.27 -12.45 11.02
CA VAL A 40 -4.05 -13.65 11.34
C VAL A 40 -5.47 -13.19 11.64
N SER A 41 -6.45 -13.73 10.92
CA SER A 41 -7.85 -13.41 11.17
C SER A 41 -8.30 -13.99 12.51
N GLU A 42 -8.83 -13.14 13.39
CA GLU A 42 -9.34 -13.53 14.70
C GLU A 42 -10.54 -14.47 14.60
N TRP A 43 -11.28 -14.41 13.49
CA TRP A 43 -12.49 -15.21 13.26
C TRP A 43 -12.23 -16.69 12.98
N ASN A 44 -11.12 -17.02 12.35
CA ASN A 44 -10.86 -18.40 11.90
C ASN A 44 -9.39 -18.85 12.05
N GLY A 45 -8.53 -18.00 12.63
CA GLY A 45 -7.11 -18.28 12.82
C GLY A 45 -6.30 -18.40 11.53
N ARG A 46 -6.88 -18.05 10.37
CA ARG A 46 -6.17 -18.16 9.07
C ARG A 46 -5.33 -16.93 8.82
N GLU A 47 -4.17 -17.15 8.21
CA GLU A 47 -3.37 -16.07 7.65
C GLU A 47 -4.10 -15.42 6.47
N VAL A 48 -4.23 -14.10 6.54
CA VAL A 48 -4.78 -13.25 5.50
C VAL A 48 -3.65 -12.41 4.93
N SER A 49 -3.52 -12.42 3.60
CA SER A 49 -2.62 -11.54 2.86
C SER A 49 -3.45 -10.56 2.05
N MET A 50 -3.60 -9.34 2.55
CA MET A 50 -4.40 -8.29 1.95
C MET A 50 -3.51 -7.30 1.19
N PRO A 51 -3.54 -7.26 -0.15
CA PRO A 51 -2.85 -6.23 -0.90
C PRO A 51 -3.57 -4.90 -0.72
N ILE A 52 -2.94 -3.97 0.00
CA ILE A 52 -3.50 -2.66 0.33
C ILE A 52 -3.39 -1.73 -0.87
N ALA A 53 -2.16 -1.50 -1.31
CA ALA A 53 -1.85 -0.51 -2.33
C ALA A 53 -0.81 -1.04 -3.30
N GLN A 54 -0.84 -0.50 -4.52
CA GLN A 54 0.23 -0.67 -5.48
C GLN A 54 0.74 0.70 -5.93
N LEU A 55 2.05 0.89 -5.88
CA LEU A 55 2.73 2.06 -6.40
C LEU A 55 3.41 1.66 -7.71
N ARG A 56 3.20 2.45 -8.76
CA ARG A 56 3.85 2.26 -10.05
C ARG A 56 4.63 3.51 -10.40
N ALA A 57 5.85 3.36 -10.90
CA ALA A 57 6.61 4.50 -11.38
C ALA A 57 5.88 5.17 -12.55
N ASN A 58 5.83 6.50 -12.51
CA ASN A 58 5.38 7.38 -13.55
C ASN A 58 6.43 8.50 -13.70
N GLY A 59 7.43 8.23 -14.56
CA GLY A 59 8.63 9.06 -14.66
C GLY A 59 9.44 9.04 -13.36
N MET A 60 9.67 10.21 -12.78
CA MET A 60 10.39 10.37 -11.49
C MET A 60 9.47 10.24 -10.26
N ARG A 61 8.16 10.11 -10.47
CA ARG A 61 7.15 10.03 -9.40
C ARG A 61 6.51 8.65 -9.36
N MET A 62 5.71 8.41 -8.34
CA MET A 62 4.95 7.20 -8.11
C MET A 62 3.46 7.53 -8.23
N GLN A 63 2.74 6.67 -8.94
CA GLN A 63 1.29 6.73 -9.02
C GLN A 63 0.69 5.67 -8.10
N LEU A 64 -0.32 6.05 -7.33
CA LEU A 64 -1.02 5.20 -6.37
C LEU A 64 -2.17 4.44 -7.03
N TYR A 65 -2.30 3.15 -6.72
CA TYR A 65 -3.35 2.27 -7.19
C TYR A 65 -3.97 1.51 -6.02
N TRP A 66 -5.29 1.44 -6.01
CA TRP A 66 -6.07 0.65 -5.05
C TRP A 66 -6.58 -0.62 -5.71
N LYS A 67 -6.68 -1.69 -4.92
CA LYS A 67 -7.36 -2.91 -5.38
C LYS A 67 -8.86 -2.77 -5.16
N ARG A 68 -9.64 -2.81 -6.22
CA ARG A 68 -11.11 -2.77 -6.16
C ARG A 68 -11.66 -4.15 -5.76
N ALA A 69 -12.93 -4.20 -5.36
CA ALA A 69 -13.65 -5.44 -5.03
C ALA A 69 -13.67 -6.46 -6.19
N ASN A 70 -13.60 -5.99 -7.44
CA ASN A 70 -13.48 -6.86 -8.63
C ASN A 70 -12.07 -7.46 -8.83
N GLY A 71 -11.16 -7.23 -7.88
CA GLY A 71 -9.79 -7.73 -7.91
C GLY A 71 -8.82 -6.95 -8.80
N ARG A 72 -9.29 -5.95 -9.55
CA ARG A 72 -8.46 -5.14 -10.45
C ARG A 72 -7.81 -3.97 -9.71
N TRP A 73 -6.60 -3.63 -10.13
CA TRP A 73 -5.91 -2.41 -9.72
C TRP A 73 -6.46 -1.22 -10.50
N THR A 74 -6.90 -0.18 -9.80
CA THR A 74 -7.37 1.06 -10.40
C THR A 74 -6.56 2.21 -9.84
N ALA A 75 -6.18 3.15 -10.70
CA ALA A 75 -5.48 4.35 -10.27
C ALA A 75 -6.34 5.08 -9.22
N TYR A 76 -5.71 5.51 -8.15
CA TYR A 76 -6.35 6.39 -7.21
C TYR A 76 -6.48 7.77 -7.86
N GLU A 77 -7.69 8.30 -7.91
CA GLU A 77 -7.97 9.63 -8.43
C GLU A 77 -8.16 10.57 -7.24
N SER A 78 -7.35 11.62 -7.18
CA SER A 78 -7.55 12.71 -6.23
C SER A 78 -8.69 13.59 -6.74
N ASN A 79 -9.63 13.92 -5.87
CA ASN A 79 -10.98 14.48 -6.13
C ASN A 79 -11.08 15.67 -7.12
N ALA A 80 -9.97 16.26 -7.59
CA ALA A 80 -9.99 17.39 -8.52
C ALA A 80 -8.95 17.34 -9.67
N HIS A 81 -8.00 16.40 -9.70
CA HIS A 81 -6.81 16.52 -10.58
C HIS A 81 -6.41 15.25 -11.36
N GLY A 82 -7.29 14.24 -11.42
CA GLY A 82 -6.97 12.98 -12.07
C GLY A 82 -6.13 12.06 -11.18
N PRO A 83 -5.28 11.19 -11.76
CA PRO A 83 -4.55 10.21 -10.99
C PRO A 83 -3.58 10.83 -9.98
N PHE A 84 -3.56 10.31 -8.75
CA PHE A 84 -2.63 10.75 -7.72
C PHE A 84 -1.21 10.29 -8.06
N VAL A 85 -0.33 11.26 -8.30
CA VAL A 85 1.08 11.06 -8.67
C VAL A 85 1.99 11.94 -7.82
N ASP A 86 2.75 11.32 -6.91
CA ASP A 86 3.63 12.00 -5.96
C ASP A 86 4.95 11.23 -5.75
N SER A 87 5.86 11.76 -4.96
CA SER A 87 6.96 11.04 -4.33
C SER A 87 6.50 9.79 -3.57
N LEU A 88 7.44 8.88 -3.29
CA LEU A 88 7.17 7.72 -2.45
C LEU A 88 6.60 8.12 -1.08
N ASP A 89 7.17 9.14 -0.43
CA ASP A 89 6.69 9.66 0.86
C ASP A 89 5.27 10.22 0.76
N GLY A 90 4.96 11.00 -0.29
CA GLY A 90 3.61 11.51 -0.52
C GLY A 90 2.58 10.39 -0.70
N CYS A 91 2.91 9.36 -1.48
CA CYS A 91 2.05 8.19 -1.62
C CYS A 91 1.87 7.41 -0.31
N LEU A 92 2.92 7.28 0.51
CA LEU A 92 2.82 6.61 1.81
C LEU A 92 1.98 7.40 2.80
N LYS A 93 2.08 8.74 2.80
CA LYS A 93 1.21 9.61 3.60
C LYS A 93 -0.25 9.50 3.18
N GLU A 94 -0.52 9.36 1.89
CA GLU A 94 -1.88 9.16 1.40
C GLU A 94 -2.43 7.77 1.78
N ILE A 95 -1.58 6.75 1.82
CA ILE A 95 -1.98 5.41 2.31
C ILE A 95 -2.19 5.43 3.83
N ASP A 96 -1.33 6.12 4.56
CA ASP A 96 -1.46 6.34 6.00
C ASP A 96 -2.72 7.14 6.31
N SER A 97 -3.05 8.16 5.52
CA SER A 97 -4.22 9.02 5.72
C SER A 97 -5.57 8.34 5.47
N ASP A 98 -5.60 7.03 5.17
CA ASP A 98 -6.82 6.24 4.96
C ASP A 98 -7.84 6.48 6.09
N ARG A 99 -8.73 7.43 5.81
CA ARG A 99 -9.68 8.01 6.76
C ARG A 99 -10.75 7.02 7.18
N TRP A 100 -10.98 6.01 6.35
CA TRP A 100 -12.09 5.06 6.51
C TRP A 100 -11.64 3.75 7.17
N GLY A 101 -10.33 3.61 7.47
CA GLY A 101 -9.78 2.40 8.09
C GLY A 101 -9.87 1.16 7.21
N CYS A 102 -10.15 1.32 5.91
CA CYS A 102 -10.34 0.24 4.95
C CYS A 102 -9.17 -0.76 4.91
N PHE A 103 -7.95 -0.29 5.21
CA PHE A 103 -6.75 -1.11 5.18
C PHE A 103 -6.20 -1.49 6.55
N TRP A 104 -6.64 -0.80 7.60
CA TRP A 104 -6.01 -0.85 8.92
C TRP A 104 -6.88 -1.51 10.00
N GLY A 105 -8.16 -1.78 9.72
CA GLY A 105 -9.09 -2.41 10.66
C GLY A 105 -10.03 -1.40 11.28
#